data_AF-A0AAD5WWJ8-F1
#
_entry.id   AF-A0AAD5WWJ8-F1
#
_cell.length_a   1.000
_cell.length_b   1.000
_cell.length_c   1.000
_cell.angle_alpha   90.00
_cell.angle_beta   90.00
_cell.angle_gamma   90.00
#
_symmetry.space_group_name_H-M   'P 1'
#
loop_
_entity.id
_entity.type
_entity.pdbx_description
1 polymer ?
#
loop_
_entity_poly.entity_id
_entity_poly.type
_entity_poly.pdbx_seq_one_letter_code
_entity_poly.pdbx_strand_id
1 'polypeptide(L)'
;MLTKCQCQLSSTPDTYYEPSTTQVITGQNICKNAVDGFTIRKPKASHSRLPVREKTAFKSRGRHTITRKRHGIAEARMPTAVLWMRRMRVLRRLLRKYMHVLYMKAKGNVLENKRVLLEYIHKAKAEKVRSKLNADPPDAQRLKAKGARRRRHQRFKSGWRLFSVERRRLPHKAVACVIDSVPAMRV
;
A
#
# COMPACT_ATOMS: atom_id res chain seq x y z
N MET A 1 -52.11 -65.86 20.12
CA MET A 1 -51.49 -65.40 18.86
C MET A 1 -51.30 -63.90 18.93
N LEU A 2 -50.11 -63.44 19.33
CA LEU A 2 -49.74 -62.02 19.28
C LEU A 2 -48.46 -61.93 18.47
N THR A 3 -48.63 -61.38 17.27
CA THR A 3 -47.62 -61.00 16.30
C THR A 3 -46.60 -60.07 16.96
N LYS A 4 -45.41 -60.61 17.29
CA LYS A 4 -44.29 -59.81 17.79
C LYS A 4 -43.74 -58.97 16.64
N CYS A 5 -44.15 -57.70 16.67
CA CYS A 5 -43.38 -56.49 16.40
C CYS A 5 -42.19 -56.64 15.45
N GLN A 6 -42.40 -56.12 14.24
CA GLN A 6 -41.35 -55.51 13.42
C GLN A 6 -40.66 -54.39 14.23
N CYS A 7 -39.66 -54.73 15.03
CA CYS A 7 -38.72 -53.73 15.52
C CYS A 7 -37.64 -53.60 14.44
N GLN A 8 -37.81 -52.60 13.59
CA GLN A 8 -36.79 -52.09 12.70
C GLN A 8 -35.55 -51.76 13.54
N LEU A 9 -34.58 -52.67 13.56
CA LEU A 9 -33.21 -52.34 13.92
C LEU A 9 -32.77 -51.27 12.92
N SER A 10 -32.81 -50.01 13.35
CA SER A 10 -32.13 -48.91 12.70
C SER A 10 -30.65 -49.26 12.68
N SER A 11 -30.23 -49.92 11.61
CA SER A 11 -28.84 -50.11 11.25
C SER A 11 -28.21 -48.73 11.16
N THR A 12 -27.55 -48.27 12.22
CA THR A 12 -26.63 -47.13 12.09
C THR A 12 -25.48 -47.65 11.21
N PRO A 13 -25.32 -47.14 9.99
CA PRO A 13 -24.52 -47.81 8.94
C PRO A 13 -23.02 -47.88 9.25
N ASP A 14 -22.57 -47.14 10.27
CA ASP A 14 -21.17 -46.79 10.50
C ASP A 14 -20.47 -47.59 11.61
N THR A 15 -21.16 -48.51 12.30
CA THR A 15 -20.53 -49.38 13.32
C THR A 15 -20.65 -50.85 12.94
N TYR A 16 -19.68 -51.66 13.35
CA TYR A 16 -19.74 -53.12 13.22
C TYR A 16 -19.52 -53.75 14.61
N TYR A 17 -20.20 -54.86 14.87
CA TYR A 17 -20.04 -55.67 16.07
C TYR A 17 -19.28 -56.95 15.70
N GLU A 18 -18.26 -57.32 16.46
CA GLU A 18 -17.58 -58.60 16.23
C GLU A 18 -18.51 -59.78 16.54
N PRO A 19 -18.71 -60.73 15.60
CA PRO A 19 -19.75 -61.77 15.71
C PRO A 19 -19.40 -62.93 16.67
N SER A 20 -18.17 -63.01 17.19
CA SER A 20 -17.70 -64.12 18.04
C SER A 20 -18.02 -63.97 19.53
N THR A 21 -18.42 -62.77 19.98
CA THR A 21 -18.73 -62.48 21.38
C THR A 21 -20.20 -62.13 21.55
N THR A 22 -20.99 -63.07 22.08
CA THR A 22 -22.38 -62.84 22.49
C THR A 22 -22.42 -62.02 23.78
N GLN A 23 -22.10 -60.73 23.72
CA GLN A 23 -22.28 -59.82 24.86
C GLN A 23 -23.56 -58.99 24.72
N VAL A 24 -24.28 -58.83 25.83
CA VAL A 24 -25.55 -58.10 25.89
C VAL A 24 -25.29 -56.62 25.69
N ILE A 25 -25.70 -56.09 24.54
CA ILE A 25 -25.61 -54.66 24.24
C ILE A 25 -26.78 -53.96 24.94
N THR A 26 -26.55 -53.55 26.19
CA THR A 26 -27.44 -52.63 26.92
C THR A 26 -26.89 -51.21 26.83
N GLY A 27 -27.77 -50.20 26.85
CA GLY A 27 -27.37 -48.79 26.75
C GLY A 27 -26.38 -48.33 27.82
N GLN A 28 -26.34 -49.02 28.97
CA GLN A 28 -25.44 -48.74 30.09
C GLN A 28 -23.99 -49.21 29.83
N ASN A 29 -23.77 -50.15 28.89
CA ASN A 29 -22.47 -50.77 28.65
C ASN A 29 -21.77 -50.28 27.35
N ILE A 30 -22.42 -49.43 26.55
CA ILE A 30 -21.90 -48.96 25.24
C ILE A 30 -20.52 -48.29 25.38
N CYS A 31 -20.32 -47.44 26.38
CA CYS A 31 -19.06 -46.73 26.59
C CYS A 31 -17.93 -47.69 27.00
N LYS A 32 -18.22 -48.71 27.81
CA LYS A 32 -17.25 -49.74 28.19
C LYS A 32 -16.87 -50.57 26.97
N ASN A 33 -17.86 -51.02 26.19
CA ASN A 33 -17.68 -51.80 24.98
C ASN A 33 -16.90 -51.06 23.86
N ALA A 34 -16.94 -49.73 23.82
CA ALA A 34 -16.16 -48.93 22.88
C ALA A 34 -14.69 -48.78 23.31
N VAL A 35 -14.41 -48.75 24.62
CA VAL A 35 -13.05 -48.73 25.18
C VAL A 35 -12.41 -50.11 25.09
N ASP A 36 -13.18 -51.16 25.39
CA ASP A 36 -12.74 -52.56 25.34
C ASP A 36 -12.62 -53.11 23.90
N GLY A 37 -13.08 -52.35 22.90
CA GLY A 37 -12.92 -52.67 21.48
C GLY A 37 -14.01 -53.58 20.87
N PHE A 38 -15.04 -53.96 21.64
CA PHE A 38 -16.17 -54.77 21.16
C PHE A 38 -17.10 -54.04 20.19
N THR A 39 -17.11 -52.70 20.20
CA THR A 39 -17.84 -51.88 19.22
C THR A 39 -16.85 -51.01 18.43
N ILE A 40 -16.68 -51.30 17.13
CA ILE A 40 -15.72 -50.60 16.27
C ILE A 40 -16.46 -49.69 15.29
N ARG A 41 -16.03 -48.43 15.21
CA ARG A 41 -16.49 -47.50 14.17
C ARG A 41 -15.80 -47.80 12.86
N LYS A 42 -16.57 -48.06 11.81
CA LYS A 42 -16.05 -48.30 10.47
C LYS A 42 -15.31 -47.04 10.00
N PRO A 43 -14.09 -47.18 9.44
CA PRO A 43 -13.44 -46.03 8.82
C PRO A 43 -14.29 -45.54 7.66
N LYS A 44 -14.43 -44.22 7.55
CA LYS A 44 -15.18 -43.62 6.44
C LYS A 44 -14.49 -43.97 5.12
N ALA A 45 -15.28 -44.36 4.11
CA ALA A 45 -14.77 -44.56 2.76
C ALA A 45 -14.04 -43.30 2.26
N SER A 46 -12.77 -43.46 1.86
CA SER A 46 -11.94 -42.34 1.45
C SER A 46 -12.31 -41.87 0.04
N HIS A 47 -12.78 -40.64 -0.09
CA HIS A 47 -12.91 -39.98 -1.39
C HIS A 47 -11.68 -39.11 -1.67
N SER A 48 -10.85 -39.52 -2.64
CA SER A 48 -9.66 -38.77 -2.99
C SER A 48 -10.03 -37.48 -3.75
N ARG A 49 -9.38 -36.37 -3.40
CA ARG A 49 -9.56 -35.06 -4.09
C ARG A 49 -8.45 -34.77 -5.09
N LEU A 50 -7.53 -35.71 -5.31
CA LEU A 50 -6.39 -35.55 -6.21
C LEU A 50 -6.82 -35.13 -7.64
N PRO A 51 -7.81 -35.77 -8.28
CA PRO A 51 -8.21 -35.38 -9.65
C PRO A 51 -8.78 -33.96 -9.72
N VAL A 52 -9.48 -33.52 -8.66
CA VAL A 52 -10.04 -32.16 -8.57
C VAL A 52 -8.92 -31.14 -8.41
N ARG A 53 -7.90 -31.44 -7.61
CA ARG A 53 -6.74 -30.57 -7.39
C ARG A 53 -5.92 -30.42 -8.68
N GLU A 54 -5.63 -31.51 -9.37
CA GLU A 54 -4.93 -31.50 -10.65
C GLU A 54 -5.69 -30.68 -11.71
N LYS A 55 -6.99 -30.93 -11.86
CA LYS A 55 -7.84 -30.15 -12.78
C LYS A 55 -7.86 -28.67 -12.43
N THR A 56 -7.84 -28.32 -11.14
CA THR A 56 -7.77 -26.92 -10.68
C THR A 56 -6.41 -26.30 -11.03
N ALA A 57 -5.31 -27.03 -10.82
CA ALA A 57 -3.97 -26.58 -11.21
C ALA A 57 -3.86 -26.34 -12.73
N PHE A 58 -4.44 -27.22 -13.56
CA PHE A 58 -4.52 -27.01 -15.00
C PHE A 58 -5.34 -25.76 -15.36
N LYS A 59 -6.49 -25.56 -14.71
CA LYS A 59 -7.32 -24.35 -14.90
C LYS A 59 -6.60 -23.07 -14.49
N SER A 60 -5.83 -23.08 -13.40
CA SER A 60 -5.03 -21.94 -12.94
C SER A 60 -3.93 -21.56 -13.95
N ARG A 61 -3.36 -22.56 -14.65
CA ARG A 61 -2.44 -22.34 -15.78
C ARG A 61 -3.14 -21.91 -17.08
N GLY A 62 -4.47 -21.70 -17.05
CA GLY A 62 -5.27 -21.29 -18.19
C GLY A 62 -5.77 -22.44 -19.09
N ARG A 63 -5.44 -23.70 -18.80
CA ARG A 63 -5.96 -24.84 -19.58
C ARG A 63 -7.44 -25.04 -19.31
N HIS A 64 -8.16 -25.63 -20.27
CA HIS A 64 -9.62 -25.84 -20.19
C HIS A 64 -10.47 -24.57 -20.02
N THR A 65 -9.97 -23.39 -20.45
CA THR A 65 -10.70 -22.10 -20.41
C THR A 65 -11.11 -21.56 -21.80
N ILE A 66 -10.97 -22.40 -22.83
CA ILE A 66 -11.33 -22.09 -24.23
C ILE A 66 -12.80 -21.71 -24.38
N THR A 67 -13.11 -20.92 -25.42
CA THR A 67 -14.45 -20.37 -25.68
C THR A 67 -15.56 -21.42 -25.69
N ARG A 68 -15.35 -22.59 -26.34
CA ARG A 68 -16.34 -23.69 -26.38
C ARG A 68 -16.71 -24.23 -24.99
N LYS A 69 -15.79 -24.19 -24.03
CA LYS A 69 -16.03 -24.67 -22.65
C LYS A 69 -16.66 -23.60 -21.76
N ARG A 70 -16.97 -22.42 -22.31
CA ARG A 70 -17.62 -21.34 -21.59
C ARG A 70 -19.12 -21.48 -21.71
N HIS A 71 -19.78 -21.70 -20.58
CA HIS A 71 -21.24 -21.63 -20.47
C HIS A 71 -21.64 -20.29 -19.84
N GLY A 72 -22.80 -19.76 -20.25
CA GLY A 72 -23.35 -18.49 -19.79
C GLY A 72 -22.72 -17.24 -20.42
N ILE A 73 -23.34 -16.08 -20.16
CA ILE A 73 -22.91 -14.76 -20.63
C ILE A 73 -21.69 -14.28 -19.82
N ALA A 74 -20.86 -13.40 -20.39
CA ALA A 74 -19.69 -12.82 -19.71
C ALA A 74 -20.03 -12.16 -18.36
N GLU A 75 -21.12 -11.39 -18.30
CA GLU A 75 -21.57 -10.69 -17.09
C GLU A 75 -21.94 -11.67 -15.95
N ALA A 76 -22.51 -12.84 -16.28
CA ALA A 76 -22.81 -13.87 -15.27
C ALA A 76 -21.53 -14.55 -14.73
N ARG A 77 -20.48 -14.66 -15.56
CA ARG A 77 -19.20 -15.27 -15.17
C ARG A 77 -18.36 -14.32 -14.32
N MET A 78 -18.32 -13.04 -14.71
CA MET A 78 -17.56 -11.98 -14.05
C MET A 78 -18.32 -10.66 -14.21
N PRO A 79 -19.16 -10.29 -13.23
CA PRO A 79 -19.95 -9.08 -13.33
C PRO A 79 -19.08 -7.83 -13.42
N THR A 80 -19.42 -6.92 -14.33
CA THR A 80 -18.70 -5.66 -14.56
C THR A 80 -18.73 -4.79 -13.30
N ALA A 81 -19.82 -4.84 -12.53
CA ALA A 81 -19.93 -4.18 -11.23
C ALA A 81 -18.85 -4.64 -10.24
N VAL A 82 -18.52 -5.95 -10.21
CA VAL A 82 -17.47 -6.49 -9.33
C VAL A 82 -16.08 -6.03 -9.76
N LEU A 83 -15.82 -5.99 -11.08
CA LEU A 83 -14.57 -5.46 -11.62
C LEU A 83 -14.40 -3.97 -11.28
N TRP A 84 -15.45 -3.17 -11.44
CA TRP A 84 -15.48 -1.75 -11.05
C TRP A 84 -15.21 -1.57 -9.55
N MET A 85 -15.90 -2.33 -8.69
CA MET A 85 -15.67 -2.27 -7.24
C MET A 85 -14.23 -2.62 -6.86
N ARG A 86 -13.66 -3.70 -7.42
CA ARG A 86 -12.26 -4.10 -7.18
C ARG A 86 -11.29 -3.00 -7.63
N ARG A 87 -11.51 -2.43 -8.82
CA ARG A 87 -10.70 -1.33 -9.37
C ARG A 87 -10.77 -0.09 -8.48
N MET A 88 -11.97 0.35 -8.10
CA MET A 88 -12.17 1.51 -7.23
C MET A 88 -11.53 1.31 -5.85
N ARG A 89 -11.63 0.11 -5.25
CA ARG A 89 -10.98 -0.20 -3.97
C ARG A 89 -9.46 -0.11 -4.06
N VAL A 90 -8.85 -0.63 -5.12
CA VAL A 90 -7.39 -0.55 -5.33
C VAL A 90 -6.94 0.91 -5.49
N LEU A 91 -7.62 1.71 -6.30
CA LEU A 91 -7.29 3.13 -6.50
C LEU A 91 -7.47 3.93 -5.22
N ARG A 92 -8.62 3.79 -4.53
CA ARG A 92 -8.92 4.51 -3.28
C ARG A 92 -7.99 4.12 -2.14
N ARG A 93 -7.54 2.85 -2.05
CA ARG A 93 -6.56 2.42 -1.04
C ARG A 93 -5.23 3.17 -1.19
N LEU A 94 -4.78 3.40 -2.42
CA LEU A 94 -3.55 4.17 -2.69
C LEU A 94 -3.75 5.66 -2.41
N LEU A 95 -4.92 6.19 -2.78
CA LEU A 95 -5.28 7.58 -2.57
C LEU A 95 -5.57 7.91 -1.11
N ARG A 96 -5.76 6.94 -0.20
CA ARG A 96 -5.98 7.21 1.23
C ARG A 96 -4.89 8.09 1.85
N LYS A 97 -3.63 7.97 1.39
CA LYS A 97 -2.50 8.80 1.85
C LYS A 97 -2.35 10.12 1.05
N TYR A 98 -2.96 10.23 -0.13
CA TYR A 98 -2.72 11.32 -1.08
C TYR A 98 -4.01 12.13 -1.33
N MET A 99 -3.90 13.44 -1.08
CA MET A 99 -4.82 14.55 -1.37
C MET A 99 -6.14 14.25 -2.14
N HIS A 100 -7.24 14.77 -1.59
CA HIS A 100 -8.63 14.66 -2.04
C HIS A 100 -8.88 14.95 -3.54
N VAL A 101 -8.05 15.77 -4.20
CA VAL A 101 -8.22 16.17 -5.61
C VAL A 101 -8.19 15.00 -6.58
N LEU A 102 -7.33 14.00 -6.33
CA LEU A 102 -7.19 12.83 -7.21
C LEU A 102 -8.34 11.84 -7.09
N TYR A 103 -9.09 11.89 -5.98
CA TYR A 103 -10.24 11.01 -5.75
C TYR A 103 -11.35 11.27 -6.76
N MET A 104 -11.66 12.53 -7.06
CA MET A 104 -12.72 12.87 -8.02
C MET A 104 -12.36 12.42 -9.44
N LYS A 105 -11.09 12.54 -9.83
CA LYS A 105 -10.59 12.02 -11.12
C LYS A 105 -10.68 10.49 -11.20
N ALA A 106 -10.36 9.79 -10.11
CA ALA A 106 -10.51 8.33 -10.05
C ALA A 106 -11.98 7.90 -10.10
N LYS A 107 -12.89 8.63 -9.43
CA LYS A 107 -14.33 8.38 -9.49
C LYS A 107 -14.90 8.63 -10.90
N GLY A 108 -14.38 9.63 -11.59
CA GLY A 108 -14.72 9.97 -12.98
C GLY A 108 -14.06 9.10 -14.05
N ASN A 109 -13.53 7.93 -13.71
CA ASN A 109 -12.93 6.97 -14.65
C ASN A 109 -11.70 7.46 -15.45
N VAL A 110 -11.15 8.65 -15.18
CA VAL A 110 -9.95 9.19 -15.86
C VAL A 110 -8.71 8.34 -15.57
N LEU A 111 -8.70 7.65 -14.43
CA LEU A 111 -7.60 6.80 -13.99
C LEU A 111 -8.01 5.34 -14.08
N GLU A 112 -7.50 4.64 -15.08
CA GLU A 112 -7.82 3.24 -15.35
C GLU A 112 -7.20 2.29 -14.34
N ASN A 113 -5.88 2.19 -14.35
CA ASN A 113 -5.19 1.18 -13.56
C ASN A 113 -4.35 1.84 -12.47
N LYS A 114 -3.99 1.06 -11.45
CA LYS A 114 -3.02 1.49 -10.42
C LYS A 114 -1.75 2.08 -11.05
N ARG A 115 -1.27 1.50 -12.15
CA ARG A 115 -0.09 1.97 -12.89
C ARG A 115 -0.30 3.40 -13.40
N VAL A 116 -1.40 3.63 -14.13
CA VAL A 116 -1.77 4.96 -14.66
C VAL A 116 -1.88 6.01 -13.54
N LEU A 117 -2.50 5.63 -12.41
CA LEU A 117 -2.56 6.50 -11.24
C LEU A 117 -1.17 6.86 -10.70
N LEU A 118 -0.27 5.88 -10.59
CA LEU A 118 1.09 6.12 -10.10
C LEU A 118 1.90 6.99 -11.06
N GLU A 119 1.81 6.74 -12.36
CA GLU A 119 2.44 7.57 -13.39
C GLU A 119 1.94 9.01 -13.31
N TYR A 120 0.63 9.21 -13.16
CA TYR A 120 0.04 10.53 -12.97
C TYR A 120 0.57 11.22 -11.70
N ILE A 121 0.64 10.48 -10.58
CA ILE A 121 1.19 11.01 -9.32
C ILE A 121 2.66 11.41 -9.49
N HIS A 122 3.46 10.58 -10.16
CA HIS A 122 4.88 10.86 -10.38
C HIS A 122 5.08 12.09 -11.26
N LYS A 123 4.33 12.20 -12.36
CA LYS A 123 4.32 13.38 -13.24
C LYS A 123 3.91 14.64 -12.48
N ALA A 124 2.77 14.60 -11.78
CA ALA A 124 2.27 15.73 -11.00
C ALA A 124 3.22 16.15 -9.88
N LYS A 125 3.90 15.20 -9.22
CA LYS A 125 4.93 15.49 -8.22
C LYS A 125 6.15 16.15 -8.86
N ALA A 126 6.63 15.63 -9.99
CA ALA A 126 7.77 16.19 -10.70
C ALA A 126 7.48 17.61 -11.21
N GLU A 127 6.29 17.85 -11.76
CA GLU A 127 5.82 19.17 -12.16
C GLU A 127 5.71 20.13 -10.98
N LYS A 128 5.19 19.67 -9.82
CA LYS A 128 5.14 20.49 -8.60
C LYS A 128 6.53 20.85 -8.08
N VAL A 129 7.50 19.96 -8.18
CA VAL A 129 8.89 20.26 -7.80
C VAL A 129 9.52 21.24 -8.79
N ARG A 130 9.35 21.02 -10.10
CA ARG A 130 9.83 21.93 -11.14
C ARG A 130 9.21 23.32 -11.01
N SER A 131 7.90 23.39 -10.80
CA SER A 131 7.20 24.67 -10.62
C SER A 131 7.65 25.38 -9.35
N LYS A 132 7.93 24.66 -8.26
CA LYS A 132 8.55 25.25 -7.06
C LYS A 132 9.95 25.76 -7.31
N LEU A 133 10.82 25.01 -7.98
CA LEU A 133 12.18 25.48 -8.31
C LEU A 133 12.16 26.72 -9.21
N ASN A 134 11.21 26.78 -10.16
CA ASN A 134 11.01 27.96 -11.01
C ASN A 134 10.34 29.11 -10.25
N ALA A 135 9.44 28.78 -9.32
CA ALA A 135 8.73 29.69 -8.43
C ALA A 135 9.45 29.92 -7.10
N ASP A 136 10.73 29.56 -7.02
CA ASP A 136 11.69 30.05 -6.04
C ASP A 136 12.48 31.15 -6.77
N PRO A 137 11.90 32.33 -7.09
CA PRO A 137 12.53 33.33 -7.92
C PRO A 137 12.96 34.48 -6.95
N PRO A 138 13.06 35.75 -7.34
CA PRO A 138 14.03 36.76 -6.91
C PRO A 138 14.33 36.94 -5.41
N ASP A 139 13.55 36.44 -4.45
CA ASP A 139 13.85 36.60 -3.02
C ASP A 139 15.12 35.88 -2.58
N ALA A 140 15.45 34.73 -3.17
CA ALA A 140 16.77 34.10 -2.99
C ALA A 140 17.90 34.96 -3.57
N GLN A 141 17.66 35.63 -4.70
CA GLN A 141 18.62 36.58 -5.31
C GLN A 141 18.69 37.91 -4.53
N ARG A 142 17.57 38.41 -3.98
CA ARG A 142 17.45 39.61 -3.14
C ARG A 142 18.09 39.38 -1.79
N LEU A 143 17.94 38.20 -1.18
CA LEU A 143 18.64 37.79 0.04
C LEU A 143 20.14 37.72 -0.20
N LYS A 144 20.59 37.14 -1.33
CA LYS A 144 22.00 37.19 -1.76
C LYS A 144 22.50 38.63 -1.95
N ALA A 145 21.74 39.49 -2.63
CA ALA A 145 22.09 40.89 -2.88
C ALA A 145 22.13 41.72 -1.59
N LYS A 146 21.16 41.54 -0.68
CA LYS A 146 21.07 42.19 0.63
C LYS A 146 22.22 41.73 1.54
N GLY A 147 22.58 40.45 1.50
CA GLY A 147 23.77 39.89 2.16
C GLY A 147 25.09 40.50 1.64
N ALA A 148 25.24 40.63 0.32
CA ALA A 148 26.41 41.27 -0.30
C ALA A 148 26.53 42.77 0.07
N ARG A 149 25.41 43.51 0.10
CA ARG A 149 25.38 44.91 0.58
C ARG A 149 25.84 45.02 2.04
N ARG A 150 25.38 44.12 2.91
CA ARG A 150 25.74 44.09 4.33
C ARG A 150 27.24 43.84 4.55
N ARG A 151 27.84 42.94 3.75
CA ARG A 151 29.30 42.68 3.76
C ARG A 151 30.13 43.86 3.27
N ARG A 152 29.70 44.58 2.21
CA ARG A 152 30.37 45.83 1.78
C ARG A 152 30.33 46.89 2.86
N HIS A 153 29.17 47.08 3.49
CA HIS A 153 29.02 48.07 4.55
C HIS A 153 29.88 47.74 5.79
N GLN A 154 30.02 46.46 6.13
CA GLN A 154 30.95 46.01 7.17
C GLN A 154 32.41 46.25 6.78
N ARG A 155 32.83 45.93 5.55
CA ARG A 155 34.18 46.23 5.03
C ARG A 155 34.49 47.72 5.06
N PHE A 156 33.53 48.56 4.67
CA PHE A 156 33.69 50.01 4.72
C PHE A 156 33.84 50.50 6.17
N LYS A 157 32.98 50.05 7.09
CA LYS A 157 33.10 50.37 8.54
C LYS A 157 34.40 49.87 9.16
N SER A 158 34.89 48.68 8.80
CA SER A 158 36.15 48.13 9.32
C SER A 158 37.37 48.83 8.72
N GLY A 159 37.36 49.10 7.41
CA GLY A 159 38.40 49.86 6.71
C GLY A 159 38.49 51.31 7.19
N TRP A 160 37.35 51.96 7.44
CA TRP A 160 37.31 53.28 8.08
C TRP A 160 37.83 53.28 9.51
N ARG A 161 37.58 52.20 10.28
CA ARG A 161 38.15 52.04 11.62
C ARG A 161 39.68 51.91 11.58
N LEU A 162 40.22 51.14 10.64
CA LEU A 162 41.67 51.06 10.39
C LEU A 162 42.25 52.42 9.96
N PHE A 163 41.59 53.13 9.03
CA PHE A 163 42.01 54.46 8.59
C PHE A 163 41.98 55.52 9.72
N SER A 164 41.03 55.40 10.67
CA SER A 164 40.92 56.32 11.81
C SER A 164 41.93 56.01 12.93
N VAL A 165 42.41 54.77 13.05
CA VAL A 165 43.50 54.39 13.96
C VAL A 165 44.87 54.79 13.37
N GLU A 166 45.07 54.64 12.06
CA GLU A 166 46.30 55.07 11.35
C GLU A 166 46.50 56.60 11.45
N ARG A 167 45.41 57.39 11.34
CA ARG A 167 45.48 58.86 11.41
C ARG A 167 45.78 59.42 12.81
N ARG A 168 45.76 58.61 13.88
CA ARG A 168 46.20 59.03 15.23
C ARG A 168 47.70 58.80 15.49
N ARG A 169 48.46 58.30 14.52
CA ARG A 169 49.92 58.08 14.62
C ARG A 169 50.75 58.97 13.68
N LEU A 170 50.18 60.06 13.16
CA LEU A 170 50.96 61.04 12.40
C LEU A 170 51.21 62.29 13.26
N PRO A 171 52.48 62.62 13.59
CA PRO A 171 52.78 63.80 14.38
C PRO A 171 52.40 65.07 13.61
N HIS A 172 51.70 65.98 14.29
CA HIS A 172 51.35 67.32 13.84
C HIS A 172 52.61 68.11 13.45
N LYS A 173 53.05 68.01 12.20
CA LYS A 173 53.94 68.95 11.47
C LYS A 173 54.25 68.41 10.07
N ALA A 174 53.22 68.18 9.27
CA ALA A 174 53.27 68.21 7.82
C ALA A 174 51.83 68.05 7.30
N VAL A 175 51.61 68.49 6.06
CA VAL A 175 50.39 68.37 5.25
C VAL A 175 49.44 69.56 5.31
N ALA A 176 49.92 70.67 4.73
CA ALA A 176 49.16 71.31 3.66
C ALA A 176 49.04 70.35 2.45
N CYS A 177 47.96 70.48 1.68
CA CYS A 177 47.56 69.65 0.53
C CYS A 177 47.08 68.22 0.85
N VAL A 178 45.76 68.02 0.96
CA VAL A 178 44.91 67.29 -0.02
C VAL A 178 43.46 67.55 0.40
N ILE A 179 42.93 68.71 0.01
CA ILE A 179 41.49 68.88 -0.23
C ILE A 179 41.35 68.49 -1.70
N ASP A 180 41.08 67.22 -1.97
CA ASP A 180 40.49 66.72 -3.21
C ASP A 180 40.51 65.20 -3.17
N SER A 181 39.39 64.62 -2.77
CA SER A 181 38.90 63.28 -3.15
C SER A 181 37.66 62.94 -2.32
N VAL A 182 36.57 63.69 -2.55
CA VAL A 182 35.23 63.22 -2.21
C VAL A 182 34.82 62.25 -3.32
N PRO A 183 34.67 60.94 -3.09
CA PRO A 183 34.10 60.07 -4.11
C PRO A 183 32.60 60.40 -4.19
N ALA A 184 32.21 60.99 -5.31
CA ALA A 184 30.82 61.25 -5.66
C ALA A 184 29.93 60.03 -5.36
N MET A 185 28.94 60.22 -4.49
CA MET A 185 27.78 59.35 -4.43
C MET A 185 27.01 59.52 -5.75
N ARG A 186 27.19 58.58 -6.69
CA ARG A 186 26.24 58.39 -7.79
C ARG A 186 25.03 57.64 -7.26
N VAL A 187 23.89 58.32 -7.36
CA VAL A 187 22.51 57.80 -7.25
C VAL A 187 22.23 56.81 -8.37
#